data_AF-R1F3D4-F1
#
_entry.id   AF-R1F3D4-F1
#
_cell.length_a   1.000
_cell.length_b   1.000
_cell.length_c   1.000
_cell.angle_alpha   90.00
_cell.angle_beta   90.00
_cell.angle_gamma   90.00
#
_symmetry.space_group_name_H-M   'P 1'
#
loop_
_entity.id
_entity.type
_entity.pdbx_description
1 polymer ?
#
loop_
_entity_poly.entity_id
_entity_poly.type
_entity_poly.pdbx_seq_one_letter_code
_entity_poly.pdbx_strand_id
1 'polypeptide(L)'
;MKDLTDKEKADIAQLLQKAQANADHPLTNGERNKIREEGRLKVVADRAEAAKEASRLAREKAKERARNQVLPETFSWIDSVSDKFRGRR
;
A
#
# COMPACT_ATOMS: atom_id res chain seq x y z
N MET A 1 0.56 -20.80 -8.83
CA MET A 1 1.58 -20.14 -9.68
C MET A 1 0.97 -19.36 -10.84
N LYS A 2 -0.28 -19.61 -11.23
CA LYS A 2 -0.91 -18.95 -12.38
C LYS A 2 -1.15 -17.44 -12.15
N ASP A 3 -1.32 -17.03 -10.90
CA ASP A 3 -1.64 -15.64 -10.49
C ASP A 3 -0.42 -14.83 -10.00
N LEU A 4 0.77 -15.40 -10.16
CA LEU A 4 2.04 -14.73 -9.86
C LEU A 4 2.59 -14.09 -11.15
N THR A 5 3.11 -12.89 -11.00
CA THR A 5 3.87 -12.21 -12.06
C THR A 5 5.16 -12.98 -12.34
N ASP A 6 5.76 -12.76 -13.50
CA ASP A 6 6.96 -13.51 -13.88
C ASP A 6 8.16 -13.20 -12.99
N LYS A 7 8.22 -11.99 -12.41
CA LYS A 7 9.20 -11.63 -11.39
C LYS A 7 9.03 -12.46 -10.12
N GLU A 8 7.81 -12.54 -9.60
CA GLU A 8 7.52 -13.33 -8.38
C GLU A 8 7.74 -14.83 -8.60
N LYS A 9 7.47 -15.35 -9.80
CA LYS A 9 7.83 -16.73 -10.16
C LYS A 9 9.34 -16.93 -10.17
N ALA A 10 10.10 -15.97 -10.71
CA ALA A 10 11.56 -16.02 -10.71
C ALA A 10 12.12 -15.98 -9.29
N ASP A 11 11.56 -15.15 -8.40
CA ASP A 11 11.97 -15.06 -7.00
C ASP A 11 11.73 -16.38 -6.25
N ILE A 12 10.57 -17.01 -6.46
CA ILE A 12 10.29 -18.34 -5.89
C ILE A 12 11.23 -19.41 -6.47
N ALA A 13 11.58 -19.33 -7.76
CA ALA A 13 12.54 -20.23 -8.38
C ALA A 13 13.95 -20.04 -7.80
N GLN A 14 14.38 -18.80 -7.55
CA GLN A 14 15.65 -18.52 -6.88
C GLN A 14 15.66 -19.05 -5.44
N LEU A 15 14.54 -18.93 -4.70
CA LEU A 15 14.41 -19.52 -3.37
C LEU A 15 14.57 -21.05 -3.41
N LEU A 16 13.97 -21.71 -4.41
CA LEU A 16 14.15 -23.15 -4.62
C LEU A 16 15.59 -23.51 -4.97
N GLN A 17 16.25 -22.73 -5.84
CA GLN A 17 17.65 -22.97 -6.19
C GLN A 17 18.58 -22.79 -4.99
N LYS A 18 18.38 -21.74 -4.18
CA LYS A 18 19.15 -21.52 -2.95
C LYS A 18 18.93 -22.65 -1.93
N ALA A 19 17.68 -23.08 -1.75
CA ALA A 19 17.38 -24.21 -0.88
C ALA A 19 18.01 -25.52 -1.39
N GLN A 20 18.03 -25.73 -2.71
CA GLN A 20 18.67 -26.90 -3.31
C GLN A 20 20.20 -26.85 -3.19
N ALA A 21 20.80 -25.66 -3.25
CA ALA A 21 22.24 -25.48 -3.08
C ALA A 21 22.68 -25.63 -1.61
N ASN A 22 21.81 -25.30 -0.66
CA ASN A 22 22.07 -25.46 0.77
C ASN A 22 21.71 -26.85 1.32
N ALA A 23 21.00 -27.66 0.53
CA ALA A 23 20.67 -29.02 0.90
C ALA A 23 21.73 -29.98 0.35
N ASP A 24 22.26 -30.83 1.21
CA ASP A 24 23.19 -31.91 0.81
C ASP A 24 22.48 -33.04 0.06
N HIS A 25 21.16 -32.93 -0.11
CA HIS A 25 20.33 -33.90 -0.81
C HIS A 25 19.39 -33.22 -1.84
N PRO A 26 18.92 -33.95 -2.86
CA PRO A 26 17.84 -33.49 -3.71
C PRO A 26 16.60 -33.16 -2.87
N LEU A 27 16.00 -32.00 -3.09
CA LEU A 27 14.79 -31.62 -2.37
C LEU A 27 13.64 -32.55 -2.74
N THR A 28 13.00 -33.10 -1.72
CA THR A 28 11.80 -33.92 -1.88
C THR A 28 10.62 -33.08 -2.41
N ASN A 29 9.60 -33.74 -2.96
CA ASN A 29 8.38 -33.05 -3.40
C ASN A 29 7.73 -32.24 -2.27
N GLY A 30 7.77 -32.74 -1.03
CA GLY A 30 7.22 -32.06 0.14
C GLY A 30 7.96 -30.75 0.44
N GLU A 31 9.29 -30.79 0.48
CA GLU A 31 10.13 -29.61 0.74
C GLU A 31 9.99 -28.56 -0.36
N ARG A 32 10.01 -28.99 -1.63
CA ARG A 32 9.80 -28.08 -2.76
C ARG A 32 8.43 -27.39 -2.69
N ASN A 33 7.38 -28.11 -2.30
CA ASN A 33 6.05 -27.52 -2.15
C ASN A 33 6.00 -26.56 -0.97
N LYS A 34 6.67 -26.88 0.15
CA LYS A 34 6.76 -25.99 1.31
C LYS A 34 7.46 -24.67 0.96
N ILE A 35 8.62 -24.73 0.29
CA ILE A 35 9.37 -23.54 -0.15
C ILE A 35 8.54 -22.69 -1.13
N ARG A 36 7.80 -23.33 -2.03
CA ARG A 36 6.89 -22.61 -2.96
C ARG A 36 5.77 -21.90 -2.22
N GLU A 37 5.21 -22.52 -1.19
CA GLU A 37 4.12 -21.93 -0.42
C GLU A 37 4.61 -20.78 0.46
N GLU A 38 5.77 -20.96 1.13
CA GLU A 38 6.44 -19.88 1.85
C GLU A 38 6.76 -18.70 0.91
N GLY A 39 7.23 -18.99 -0.30
CA GLY A 39 7.45 -17.98 -1.33
C GLY A 39 6.18 -17.24 -1.74
N ARG A 40 5.05 -17.95 -1.89
CA ARG A 40 3.74 -17.32 -2.17
C ARG A 40 3.29 -16.42 -1.02
N LEU A 41 3.42 -16.88 0.21
CA LEU A 41 3.05 -16.10 1.39
C LEU A 41 3.85 -14.80 1.47
N LYS A 42 5.16 -14.85 1.17
CA LYS A 42 5.99 -13.65 1.07
C LYS A 42 5.51 -12.70 -0.01
N VAL A 43 5.23 -13.20 -1.21
CA VAL A 43 4.72 -12.37 -2.31
C VAL A 43 3.40 -11.69 -1.94
N VAL A 44 2.49 -12.40 -1.27
CA VAL A 44 1.22 -11.81 -0.81
C VAL A 44 1.47 -10.73 0.26
N ALA A 45 2.40 -10.98 1.19
CA ALA A 45 2.78 -10.00 2.20
C ALA A 45 3.41 -8.75 1.55
N ASP A 46 4.32 -8.92 0.59
CA ASP A 46 4.99 -7.84 -0.12
C ASP A 46 3.98 -6.99 -0.92
N ARG A 47 3.00 -7.64 -1.58
CA ARG A 47 1.89 -6.94 -2.24
C ARG A 47 1.03 -6.15 -1.24
N ALA A 48 0.78 -6.70 -0.06
CA ALA A 48 0.01 -6.03 0.98
C ALA A 48 0.77 -4.81 1.55
N GLU A 49 2.07 -4.93 1.79
CA GLU A 49 2.92 -3.80 2.20
C GLU A 49 2.99 -2.73 1.11
N ALA A 50 3.18 -3.11 -0.16
CA ALA A 50 3.14 -2.17 -1.28
C ALA A 50 1.80 -1.42 -1.37
N ALA A 51 0.67 -2.11 -1.13
CA ALA A 51 -0.65 -1.48 -1.10
C ALA A 51 -0.82 -0.52 0.09
N LYS A 52 -0.28 -0.85 1.26
CA LYS A 52 -0.27 0.04 2.44
C LYS A 52 0.58 1.27 2.18
N GLU A 53 1.75 1.12 1.59
CA GLU A 53 2.62 2.25 1.24
C GLU A 53 1.98 3.15 0.20
N ALA A 54 1.38 2.59 -0.86
CA ALA A 54 0.62 3.35 -1.84
C ALA A 54 -0.54 4.12 -1.17
N SER A 55 -1.24 3.50 -0.22
CA SER A 55 -2.31 4.14 0.56
C SER A 55 -1.78 5.27 1.45
N ARG A 56 -0.61 5.09 2.07
CA ARG A 56 0.07 6.14 2.86
C ARG A 56 0.43 7.33 1.97
N LEU A 57 1.04 7.08 0.82
CA LEU A 57 1.41 8.11 -0.15
C LEU A 57 0.16 8.85 -0.68
N ALA A 58 -0.92 8.13 -0.95
CA ALA A 58 -2.19 8.75 -1.36
C ALA A 58 -2.77 9.66 -0.26
N ARG A 59 -2.69 9.26 1.01
CA ARG A 59 -3.10 10.07 2.16
C ARG A 59 -2.22 11.31 2.33
N GLU A 60 -0.90 11.18 2.22
CA GLU A 60 0.00 12.34 2.30
C GLU A 60 -0.25 13.32 1.16
N LYS A 61 -0.42 12.82 -0.08
CA LYS A 61 -0.80 13.66 -1.22
C LYS A 61 -2.16 14.34 -1.02
N ALA A 62 -3.12 13.68 -0.37
CA ALA A 62 -4.40 14.29 -0.03
C ALA A 62 -4.25 15.39 1.03
N LYS A 63 -3.42 15.19 2.05
CA LYS A 63 -3.10 16.22 3.06
C LYS A 63 -2.40 17.44 2.44
N GLU A 64 -1.45 17.23 1.53
CA GLU A 64 -0.80 18.33 0.80
C GLU A 64 -1.80 19.12 -0.04
N ARG A 65 -2.72 18.44 -0.74
CA ARG A 65 -3.79 19.12 -1.47
C ARG A 65 -4.72 19.92 -0.55
N ALA A 66 -5.06 19.37 0.62
CA ALA A 66 -5.88 20.09 1.60
C ALA A 66 -5.16 21.31 2.18
N ARG A 67 -3.85 21.24 2.41
CA ARG A 67 -3.03 22.39 2.85
C ARG A 67 -2.92 23.49 1.79
N ASN A 68 -2.82 23.10 0.53
CA ASN A 68 -2.69 24.03 -0.60
C ASN A 68 -4.03 24.54 -1.14
N GLN A 69 -5.16 24.00 -0.68
CA GLN A 69 -6.44 24.64 -0.88
C GLN A 69 -6.48 25.90 -0.04
N VAL A 70 -6.28 27.05 -0.69
CA VAL A 70 -6.71 28.35 -0.17
C VAL A 70 -8.21 28.21 0.07
N LEU A 71 -8.61 28.02 1.32
CA LEU A 71 -10.02 28.02 1.68
C LEU A 71 -10.58 29.38 1.23
N PRO A 72 -11.55 29.44 0.30
CA PRO A 72 -12.26 30.70 0.08
C PRO A 72 -12.84 31.10 1.43
N GLU A 73 -12.66 32.38 1.82
CA GLU A 73 -13.06 32.93 3.11
C GLU A 73 -14.30 32.21 3.63
N THR A 74 -14.09 31.29 4.58
CA THR A 74 -15.16 30.39 5.00
C THR A 74 -16.27 31.27 5.56
N PHE A 75 -17.43 31.23 4.92
CA PHE A 75 -18.59 32.04 5.29
C PHE A 75 -18.79 32.02 6.81
N SER A 76 -18.51 33.14 7.45
CA SER A 76 -18.60 33.30 8.90
C SER A 76 -20.04 33.62 9.25
N TRP A 77 -20.72 32.64 9.88
CA TRP A 77 -22.09 32.84 10.37
C TRP A 77 -22.16 34.00 11.37
N ILE A 78 -21.09 34.20 12.15
CA ILE A 78 -20.95 35.28 13.11
C ILE A 78 -20.95 36.65 12.40
N ASP A 79 -20.25 36.77 11.27
CA ASP A 79 -20.28 38.00 10.47
C ASP A 79 -21.64 38.20 9.78
N SER A 80 -22.31 37.12 9.37
CA SER A 80 -23.63 37.17 8.72
C SER A 80 -24.78 37.60 9.65
N VAL A 81 -24.66 37.33 10.95
CA VAL A 81 -25.66 37.71 11.98
C VAL A 81 -25.27 39.00 12.70
N SER A 82 -24.07 39.55 12.43
CA SER A 82 -23.64 40.79 13.05
C SER A 82 -24.58 41.94 12.71
N ASP A 83 -24.99 42.67 13.74
CA ASP A 83 -25.99 43.76 13.73
C ASP A 83 -25.60 44.96 12.84
N LYS A 84 -24.44 44.90 12.17
CA LYS A 84 -23.89 45.93 11.27
C LYS A 84 -24.84 46.32 10.13
N PHE A 85 -25.79 45.45 9.77
CA PHE A 85 -26.80 45.71 8.73
C PHE A 85 -28.24 45.88 9.26
N ARG A 86 -28.48 45.86 10.59
CA ARG A 86 -29.81 46.15 11.18
C ARG A 86 -30.06 47.63 11.47
N GLY A 87 -29.25 48.53 10.93
CA GLY A 87 -29.42 49.97 11.06
C GLY A 87 -30.16 50.60 9.88
N ARG A 88 -31.51 50.64 9.97
CA ARG A 88 -32.46 51.68 9.49
C ARG A 88 -33.79 51.06 9.06
N ARG A 89 -34.72 50.96 10.00
CA ARG A 89 -36.15 51.19 9.74
C ARG A 89 -36.51 52.54 10.34
#